data_AF-A0A914L516-F1
#
_entry.id   AF-A0A914L516-F1
#
_cell.length_a   1.000
_cell.length_b   1.000
_cell.length_c   1.000
_cell.angle_alpha   90.00
_cell.angle_beta   90.00
_cell.angle_gamma   90.00
#
_symmetry.space_group_name_H-M   'P 1'
#
loop_
_entity.id
_entity.type
_entity.pdbx_description
1 polymer ?
#
loop_
_entity_poly.entity_id
_entity_poly.type
_entity_poly.pdbx_seq_one_letter_code
_entity_poly.pdbx_strand_id
1 'polypeptide(L)'
;MFVNLEMIQRFGNLSKEVLTTMIHKAVKENFPQKYKIKEKQKSAIITALQGYDTFIQMPTGSGKSLCYQLTSLLDEGVTIVFSPLLSLIRDQMVKLQGVDVE
;
A
#
# COMPACT_ATOMS: atom_id res chain seq x y z
N MET A 1 9.57 1.61 -0.86
CA MET A 1 9.02 1.29 0.47
C MET A 1 10.10 0.57 1.21
N PHE A 2 10.35 0.96 2.46
CA PHE A 2 11.27 0.21 3.31
C PHE A 2 10.48 -0.85 4.07
N VAL A 3 10.96 -2.08 3.98
CA VAL A 3 10.54 -3.19 4.84
C VAL A 3 11.29 -3.04 6.16
N ASN A 4 10.58 -3.13 7.29
CA ASN A 4 11.20 -3.13 8.62
C ASN A 4 11.01 -4.50 9.31
N LEU A 5 11.77 -4.74 10.38
CA LEU A 5 11.75 -6.02 11.10
C LEU A 5 10.41 -6.29 11.80
N GLU A 6 9.73 -5.25 12.28
CA GLU A 6 8.43 -5.36 12.97
C GLU A 6 7.34 -5.83 12.00
N MET A 7 7.34 -5.31 10.78
CA MET A 7 6.44 -5.73 9.70
C MET A 7 6.63 -7.23 9.38
N ILE A 8 7.88 -7.70 9.31
CA ILE A 8 8.18 -9.13 9.09
C ILE A 8 7.64 -9.98 10.24
N GLN A 9 7.86 -9.56 11.47
CA GLN A 9 7.38 -10.29 12.65
C GLN A 9 5.85 -10.33 12.70
N ARG A 10 5.18 -9.25 12.28
CA ARG A 10 3.73 -9.11 12.32
C ARG A 10 3.01 -9.84 11.19
N PHE A 11 3.50 -9.73 9.96
CA PHE A 11 2.80 -10.20 8.76
C PHE A 11 3.46 -11.39 8.07
N GLY A 12 4.76 -11.63 8.29
CA GLY A 12 5.55 -12.63 7.56
C GLY A 12 5.01 -14.05 7.68
N ASN A 13 4.40 -14.40 8.82
CA ASN A 13 3.85 -15.73 9.08
C ASN A 13 2.34 -15.83 8.80
N LEU A 14 1.67 -14.74 8.40
CA LEU A 14 0.23 -14.77 8.13
C LEU A 14 -0.07 -15.43 6.78
N SER A 15 -1.19 -16.16 6.72
CA SER A 15 -1.64 -16.77 5.47
C SER A 15 -2.09 -15.70 4.47
N LYS A 16 -2.05 -16.05 3.17
CA LYS A 16 -2.52 -15.16 2.11
C LYS A 16 -4.00 -14.82 2.25
N GLU A 17 -4.84 -15.70 2.81
CA GLU A 17 -6.26 -15.40 3.05
C GLU A 17 -6.45 -14.30 4.10
N VAL A 18 -5.68 -14.38 5.21
CA VAL A 18 -5.75 -13.36 6.27
C VAL A 18 -5.31 -12.00 5.73
N LEU A 19 -4.16 -11.95 5.05
CA LEU A 19 -3.65 -10.70 4.46
C LEU A 19 -4.62 -10.12 3.42
N THR A 20 -5.22 -10.97 2.58
CA THR A 20 -6.24 -10.54 1.61
C THR A 20 -7.45 -9.91 2.29
N THR A 21 -7.88 -10.48 3.41
CA THR A 21 -9.02 -9.97 4.19
C THR A 21 -8.69 -8.61 4.81
N MET A 22 -7.49 -8.45 5.38
CA MET A 22 -7.01 -7.18 5.92
C MET A 22 -6.94 -6.08 4.84
N ILE A 23 -6.42 -6.41 3.66
CA ILE A 23 -6.34 -5.48 2.53
C ILE A 23 -7.75 -5.02 2.10
N HIS A 24 -8.70 -5.94 1.95
CA HIS A 24 -10.07 -5.58 1.60
C HIS A 24 -10.73 -4.69 2.66
N LYS A 25 -10.48 -4.96 3.94
CA LYS A 25 -10.96 -4.14 5.05
C LYS A 25 -10.37 -2.72 4.98
N ALA A 26 -9.05 -2.60 4.87
CA ALA A 26 -8.37 -1.31 4.80
C ALA A 26 -8.80 -0.47 3.59
N VAL A 27 -9.03 -1.10 2.43
CA VAL A 27 -9.57 -0.40 1.25
C VAL A 27 -10.96 0.16 1.52
N LYS A 28 -11.82 -0.62 2.18
CA LYS A 28 -13.20 -0.23 2.48
C LYS A 28 -13.27 0.90 3.51
N GLU A 29 -12.39 0.89 4.50
CA GLU A 29 -12.37 1.88 5.59
C GLU A 29 -11.76 3.21 5.14
N ASN A 30 -10.71 3.15 4.32
CA ASN A 30 -9.91 4.35 4.02
C ASN A 30 -10.17 4.94 2.63
N PHE A 31 -10.91 4.31 1.70
CA PHE A 31 -11.05 4.88 0.35
C PHE A 31 -12.50 5.29 0.05
N PRO A 32 -12.75 6.55 -0.38
CA PRO A 32 -14.09 7.15 -0.43
C PRO A 32 -15.03 6.63 -1.55
N GLN A 33 -14.76 5.48 -2.15
CA GLN A 33 -15.68 4.72 -3.01
C GLN A 33 -15.37 3.23 -2.92
N LYS A 34 -16.26 2.37 -3.44
CA LYS A 34 -16.09 0.91 -3.54
C LYS A 34 -14.94 0.54 -4.51
N TYR A 35 -13.71 0.93 -4.15
CA TYR A 35 -12.52 0.71 -4.94
C TYR A 35 -12.25 -0.79 -5.03
N LYS A 36 -12.34 -1.33 -6.24
CA LYS A 36 -12.05 -2.74 -6.48
C LYS A 36 -10.54 -2.91 -6.66
N ILE A 37 -9.90 -3.51 -5.66
CA ILE A 37 -8.48 -3.82 -5.73
C ILE A 37 -8.19 -4.80 -6.88
N LYS A 38 -7.14 -4.53 -7.66
CA LYS A 38 -6.70 -5.40 -8.76
C LYS A 38 -5.76 -6.48 -8.22
N GLU A 39 -5.77 -7.66 -8.84
CA GLU A 39 -4.92 -8.78 -8.44
C GLU A 39 -3.42 -8.43 -8.38
N LYS A 40 -2.91 -7.66 -9.35
CA LYS A 40 -1.50 -7.22 -9.34
C LYS A 40 -1.17 -6.31 -8.16
N GLN A 41 -2.12 -5.47 -7.72
CA GLN A 41 -1.92 -4.60 -6.55
C GLN A 41 -1.95 -5.42 -5.27
N LYS A 42 -2.93 -6.32 -5.14
CA LYS A 42 -3.05 -7.23 -4.00
C LYS A 42 -1.80 -8.08 -3.82
N SER A 43 -1.31 -8.69 -4.90
CA SER A 43 -0.10 -9.51 -4.89
C SER A 43 1.12 -8.70 -4.44
N ALA A 44 1.27 -7.47 -4.94
CA ALA A 44 2.36 -6.58 -4.54
C ALA A 44 2.29 -6.19 -3.05
N ILE A 45 1.11 -5.85 -2.54
CA ILE A 45 0.91 -5.49 -1.14
C ILE A 45 1.19 -6.68 -0.22
N ILE A 46 0.70 -7.89 -0.56
CA ILE A 46 0.97 -9.10 0.22
C ILE A 46 2.47 -9.39 0.27
N THR A 47 3.16 -9.33 -0.87
CA THR A 47 4.59 -9.60 -0.96
C THR A 47 5.39 -8.59 -0.13
N ALA A 48 5.00 -7.31 -0.19
CA ALA A 48 5.60 -6.25 0.61
C ALA A 48 5.34 -6.46 2.11
N LEU A 49 4.10 -6.73 2.54
CA LEU A 49 3.76 -6.99 3.95
C LEU A 49 4.52 -8.17 4.52
N GLN A 50 4.74 -9.22 3.74
CA GLN A 50 5.55 -10.37 4.15
C GLN A 50 7.05 -10.06 4.26
N GLY A 51 7.45 -8.84 3.91
CA GLY A 51 8.81 -8.34 4.05
C GLY A 51 9.74 -8.65 2.90
N TYR A 52 9.18 -8.93 1.71
CA TYR A 52 9.99 -9.15 0.52
C TYR A 52 10.16 -7.86 -0.28
N ASP A 53 11.36 -7.68 -0.84
CA ASP A 53 11.63 -6.66 -1.84
C ASP A 53 10.70 -6.87 -3.05
N THR A 54 9.84 -5.88 -3.31
CA THR A 54 8.76 -6.00 -4.28
C THR A 54 8.95 -5.01 -5.42
N PHE A 55 9.26 -5.53 -6.60
CA PHE A 55 9.26 -4.75 -7.84
C PHE A 55 7.90 -4.82 -8.53
N ILE A 56 7.32 -3.66 -8.88
CA ILE A 56 6.05 -3.57 -9.60
C ILE A 56 6.21 -2.90 -10.96
N GLN A 57 5.80 -3.61 -12.01
CA GLN A 57 5.66 -3.03 -13.34
C GLN A 57 4.19 -2.90 -13.70
N MET A 58 3.70 -1.66 -13.71
CA MET A 58 2.31 -1.35 -14.05
C MET A 58 2.24 -0.06 -14.89
N PRO A 59 1.31 0.05 -15.85
CA PRO A 59 1.18 1.25 -16.67
C PRO A 59 0.79 2.48 -15.85
N THR A 60 0.97 3.67 -16.41
CA THR A 60 0.47 4.92 -15.82
C THR A 60 -1.04 4.86 -15.59
N GLY A 61 -1.53 5.49 -14.52
CA GLY A 61 -2.97 5.46 -14.16
C GLY A 61 -3.47 4.13 -13.58
N SER A 62 -2.65 3.07 -13.54
CA SER A 62 -3.05 1.75 -13.05
C SER A 62 -3.32 1.66 -11.55
N GLY A 63 -2.85 2.65 -10.77
CA GLY A 63 -2.95 2.68 -9.31
C GLY A 63 -1.72 2.12 -8.60
N LYS A 64 -0.51 2.21 -9.17
CA LYS A 64 0.74 1.76 -8.53
C LYS A 64 0.99 2.40 -7.16
N SER A 65 0.57 3.66 -6.98
CA SER A 65 0.75 4.39 -5.72
C SER A 65 -0.05 3.79 -4.56
N LEU A 66 -1.20 3.22 -4.87
CA LEU A 66 -2.05 2.55 -3.89
C LEU A 66 -1.31 1.40 -3.20
N CYS A 67 -0.41 0.69 -3.90
CA CYS A 67 0.31 -0.42 -3.33
C CYS A 67 1.12 0.01 -2.11
N TYR A 68 1.85 1.13 -2.20
CA TYR A 68 2.62 1.59 -1.04
C TYR A 68 1.78 2.31 0.00
N GLN A 69 0.72 3.01 -0.41
CA GLN A 69 -0.20 3.68 0.50
C GLN A 69 -1.00 2.70 1.37
N LEU A 70 -1.54 1.62 0.79
CA LEU A 70 -2.26 0.61 1.57
C LEU A 70 -1.35 -0.17 2.49
N THR A 71 -0.15 -0.50 2.02
CA THR A 71 0.82 -1.19 2.87
C THR A 71 1.22 -0.30 4.06
N SER A 72 1.39 1.01 3.85
CA SER A 72 1.71 1.94 4.94
C SER A 72 0.56 2.14 5.92
N LEU A 73 -0.69 2.00 5.48
CA LEU A 73 -1.87 2.05 6.36
C LEU A 73 -2.03 0.76 7.20
N LEU A 74 -1.49 -0.36 6.71
CA LEU A 74 -1.61 -1.66 7.37
C LEU A 74 -0.49 -1.88 8.39
N ASP A 75 0.69 -1.29 8.17
CA ASP A 75 1.80 -1.31 9.10
C ASP A 75 1.73 -0.13 10.10
N GLU A 76 2.31 -0.28 11.28
CA GLU A 76 2.35 0.79 12.31
C GLU A 76 3.57 1.72 12.13
N GLY A 77 4.46 1.39 11.19
CA GLY A 77 5.66 2.16 10.90
C GLY A 77 5.48 3.28 9.86
N VAL A 78 6.53 4.08 9.67
CA VAL A 78 6.57 5.14 8.65
C VAL A 78 7.06 4.60 7.31
N THR A 79 6.25 4.76 6.26
CA THR A 79 6.69 4.46 4.89
C THR A 79 7.32 5.67 4.21
N ILE A 80 8.58 5.54 3.83
CA ILE A 80 9.29 6.58 3.05
C ILE A 80 9.11 6.31 1.55
N VAL A 81 8.67 7.35 0.83
CA VAL A 81 8.45 7.34 -0.63
C VAL A 81 9.39 8.33 -1.30
N PHE A 82 10.27 7.85 -2.17
CA PHE A 82 11.11 8.70 -3.00
C PHE A 82 10.43 8.97 -4.34
N SER A 83 10.35 10.24 -4.73
CA SER A 83 9.84 10.67 -6.02
C SER A 83 10.80 11.69 -6.64
N PRO A 84 11.15 11.55 -7.93
CA PRO A 84 12.11 12.44 -8.58
C PRO A 84 11.55 13.85 -8.87
N LEU A 85 10.22 14.02 -8.88
CA LEU A 85 9.57 15.27 -9.27
C LEU A 85 8.71 15.83 -8.14
N LEU A 86 8.93 17.11 -7.81
CA LEU A 86 8.15 17.84 -6.81
C LEU A 86 6.67 17.95 -7.20
N SER A 87 6.35 18.10 -8.49
CA SER A 87 4.98 18.10 -9.00
C SER A 87 4.24 16.81 -8.65
N LEU A 88 4.89 15.66 -8.85
CA LEU A 88 4.31 14.36 -8.49
C LEU A 88 4.10 14.20 -6.99
N ILE A 89 4.99 14.74 -6.16
CA ILE A 89 4.84 14.73 -4.70
C ILE A 89 3.60 15.53 -4.31
N ARG A 90 3.46 16.76 -4.82
CA ARG A 90 2.30 17.62 -4.55
C ARG A 90 0.99 16.97 -5.00
N ASP A 91 0.96 16.39 -6.20
CA ASP A 91 -0.21 15.69 -6.73
C ASP A 91 -0.64 14.50 -5.85
N GLN A 92 0.33 13.80 -5.24
CA GLN A 92 0.05 12.69 -4.33
C GLN A 92 -0.43 13.18 -2.96
N MET A 93 0.16 14.25 -2.42
CA MET A 93 -0.26 14.84 -1.15
C MET A 93 -1.70 15.35 -1.21
N VAL A 94 -2.08 16.07 -2.27
CA VAL A 94 -3.46 16.57 -2.44
C VAL A 94 -4.46 15.42 -2.47
N LYS A 95 -4.12 14.30 -3.12
CA LYS A 95 -4.98 13.10 -3.16
C LYS A 95 -5.09 12.42 -1.80
N LEU A 96 -4.05 12.48 -0.97
CA LEU A 96 -4.08 11.95 0.38
C LEU A 96 -4.90 12.83 1.32
N GLN A 97 -4.85 14.16 1.20
CA GLN A 97 -5.66 15.06 2.04
C GLN A 97 -7.18 14.95 1.81
N GLY A 98 -7.60 14.42 0.66
CA GLY A 98 -9.00 14.07 0.39
C GLY A 98 -9.43 12.71 0.98
N VAL A 99 -8.52 12.05 1.70
CA VAL A 99 -8.70 10.78 2.37
C VAL A 99 -8.36 11.01 3.84
N ASP A 100 -9.24 10.65 4.77
CA ASP A 100 -9.05 10.91 6.20
C ASP A 100 -8.00 9.93 6.76
N VAL A 101 -6.73 10.21 6.47
CA VAL A 101 -5.56 9.46 6.93
C VAL A 101 -4.85 10.30 7.98
N GLU A 102 -5.08 9.98 9.26
CA GLU A 102 -4.30 10.55 10.38
C GLU A 102 -2.89 9.95 10.46
#